data_AF-A0A0S9QA46-F1
#
_entry.id   AF-A0A0S9QA46-F1
#
_cell.length_a   1.000
_cell.length_b   1.000
_cell.length_c   1.000
_cell.angle_alpha   90.00
_cell.angle_beta   90.00
_cell.angle_gamma   90.00
#
_symmetry.space_group_name_H-M   'P 1'
#
loop_
_entity.id
_entity.type
_entity.pdbx_description
1 polymer ?
#
loop_
_entity_poly.entity_id
_entity_poly.type
_entity_poly.pdbx_seq_one_letter_code
_entity_poly.pdbx_strand_id
1 'polypeptide(L)'
;MSADMVVNVAKAAWEVFKDGAPSGEITSSTANAVPQVDDWQTLAGARGPMAIRGHWERLCAWPFEDYVVADFTFLLKWDYAATYRGGGAFIPNLWLEVPSYDIFWGQHLDLRLTVRNPTNAGTPQAPLARLPVTIAGTASNGLRNLHVEWGLTVFGDGTWQEA
;
A
#
# COMPACT_ATOMS: atom_id res chain seq x y z
N MET A 1 -13.90 -17.62 -15.39
CA MET A 1 -14.26 -16.71 -14.27
C MET A 1 -14.71 -17.56 -13.11
N SER A 2 -14.11 -17.38 -11.94
CA SER A 2 -14.39 -18.17 -10.75
C SER A 2 -14.16 -17.32 -9.49
N ALA A 3 -15.01 -17.50 -8.49
CA ALA A 3 -14.99 -16.70 -7.27
C ALA A 3 -13.82 -17.06 -6.31
N ASP A 4 -13.20 -18.22 -6.50
CA ASP A 4 -12.02 -18.65 -5.75
C ASP A 4 -10.70 -18.05 -6.27
N MET A 5 -10.68 -17.58 -7.52
CA MET A 5 -9.54 -16.82 -8.06
C MET A 5 -9.68 -15.35 -7.64
N VAL A 6 -8.59 -14.79 -7.13
CA VAL A 6 -8.52 -13.39 -6.68
C VAL A 6 -7.66 -12.60 -7.64
N VAL A 7 -8.12 -11.43 -8.07
CA VAL A 7 -7.46 -10.56 -9.05
C VAL A 7 -7.43 -9.11 -8.55
N ASN A 8 -6.43 -8.35 -9.01
CA ASN A 8 -6.43 -6.90 -8.91
C ASN A 8 -6.89 -6.34 -10.25
N VAL A 9 -7.97 -5.57 -10.26
CA VAL A 9 -8.50 -4.90 -11.47
C VAL A 9 -8.22 -3.40 -11.48
N ALA A 10 -7.60 -2.89 -10.41
CA ALA A 10 -7.17 -1.50 -10.29
C ALA A 10 -5.66 -1.37 -10.56
N LYS A 11 -5.05 -0.24 -10.18
CA LYS A 11 -3.63 0.00 -10.46
C LYS A 11 -2.77 -0.96 -9.65
N ALA A 12 -1.73 -1.52 -10.28
CA ALA A 12 -0.80 -2.42 -9.60
C ALA A 12 0.39 -1.67 -8.98
N ALA A 13 0.60 -0.41 -9.33
CA ALA A 13 1.66 0.40 -8.73
C ALA A 13 1.51 1.89 -9.04
N TRP A 14 1.95 2.75 -8.12
CA TRP A 14 1.95 4.21 -8.30
C TRP A 14 3.04 4.89 -7.48
N GLU A 15 3.43 6.08 -7.92
CA GLU A 15 4.34 6.95 -7.19
C GLU A 15 3.65 7.46 -5.91
N VAL A 16 4.36 7.42 -4.79
CA VAL A 16 3.93 7.96 -3.49
C VAL A 16 4.62 9.29 -3.24
N PHE A 17 5.94 9.31 -3.40
CA PHE A 17 6.74 10.53 -3.45
C PHE A 17 7.44 10.61 -4.79
N LYS A 18 7.51 11.82 -5.34
CA LYS A 18 8.28 12.14 -6.53
C LYS A 18 8.99 13.47 -6.27
N ASP A 19 10.31 13.50 -6.47
CA ASP A 19 11.12 14.72 -6.31
C ASP A 19 10.95 15.38 -4.93
N GLY A 20 10.78 14.59 -3.87
CA GLY A 20 10.69 15.09 -2.49
C GLY A 20 9.30 15.60 -2.06
N ALA A 21 8.27 15.47 -2.88
CA ALA A 21 6.89 15.80 -2.52
C ALA A 21 5.94 14.61 -2.78
N PRO A 22 4.77 14.54 -2.09
CA PRO A 22 3.75 13.55 -2.42
C PRO A 22 3.32 13.65 -3.88
N SER A 23 3.29 12.52 -4.57
CA SER A 23 2.89 12.46 -5.98
C SER A 23 1.40 12.76 -6.13
N GLY A 24 1.02 13.39 -7.24
CA GLY A 24 -0.40 13.56 -7.58
C GLY A 24 -1.15 12.22 -7.66
N GLU A 25 -0.43 11.12 -7.94
CA GLU A 25 -1.00 9.79 -8.04
C GLU A 25 -1.62 9.27 -6.73
N ILE A 26 -1.19 9.75 -5.55
CA ILE A 26 -1.72 9.23 -4.27
C ILE A 26 -3.20 9.57 -4.09
N THR A 27 -3.67 10.64 -4.73
CA THR A 27 -5.05 11.13 -4.57
C THR A 27 -6.09 10.30 -5.33
N SER A 28 -5.67 9.54 -6.33
CA SER A 28 -6.57 8.81 -7.23
C SER A 28 -6.19 7.34 -7.42
N SER A 29 -4.99 6.92 -7.01
CA SER A 29 -4.52 5.56 -7.22
C SER A 29 -4.98 4.63 -6.11
N THR A 30 -5.57 3.52 -6.52
CA THR A 30 -5.99 2.45 -5.63
C THR A 30 -5.63 1.10 -6.21
N ALA A 31 -5.61 0.09 -5.35
CA ALA A 31 -5.53 -1.32 -5.70
C ALA A 31 -6.70 -2.08 -5.06
N ASN A 32 -6.91 -3.32 -5.50
CA ASN A 32 -7.89 -4.20 -4.89
C ASN A 32 -7.48 -5.67 -4.99
N ALA A 33 -8.22 -6.53 -4.29
CA ALA A 33 -8.11 -7.98 -4.36
C ALA A 33 -9.53 -8.57 -4.30
N VAL A 34 -10.12 -8.75 -5.48
CA VAL A 34 -11.54 -9.07 -5.69
C VAL A 34 -11.68 -10.39 -6.45
N PRO A 35 -12.84 -11.07 -6.42
CA PRO A 35 -12.98 -12.33 -7.14
C PRO A 35 -12.94 -12.12 -8.65
N GLN A 36 -12.41 -13.10 -9.41
CA GLN A 36 -12.37 -13.06 -10.87
C GLN A 36 -13.73 -13.43 -11.48
N VAL A 37 -14.69 -12.53 -11.36
CA VAL A 37 -16.08 -12.64 -11.86
C VAL A 37 -16.43 -11.47 -12.77
N ASP A 38 -17.55 -11.59 -13.51
CA ASP A 38 -18.00 -10.55 -14.44
C ASP A 38 -18.26 -9.20 -13.75
N ASP A 39 -18.91 -9.23 -12.59
CA ASP A 39 -19.27 -8.03 -11.83
C ASP A 39 -18.92 -8.20 -10.34
N TRP A 40 -17.68 -7.82 -10.01
CA TRP A 40 -17.20 -7.78 -8.64
C TRP A 40 -17.73 -6.55 -7.87
N GLN A 41 -18.33 -5.55 -8.53
CA GLN A 41 -18.85 -4.36 -7.84
C GLN A 41 -20.10 -4.69 -6.99
N THR A 42 -20.67 -5.87 -7.19
CA THR A 42 -21.72 -6.46 -6.33
C THR A 42 -21.22 -6.96 -4.97
N LEU A 43 -19.92 -6.83 -4.67
CA LEU A 43 -19.38 -7.09 -3.34
C LEU A 43 -20.15 -6.29 -2.28
N ALA A 44 -20.55 -6.96 -1.21
CA ALA A 44 -21.35 -6.37 -0.14
C ALA A 44 -20.74 -6.66 1.23
N GLY A 45 -21.12 -5.84 2.22
CA GLY A 45 -20.71 -6.02 3.61
C GLY A 45 -19.26 -5.63 3.91
N ALA A 46 -18.63 -4.85 3.03
CA ALA A 46 -17.31 -4.28 3.28
C ALA A 46 -17.30 -3.46 4.58
N ARG A 47 -16.21 -3.58 5.33
CA ARG A 47 -15.90 -2.86 6.57
C ARG A 47 -14.61 -2.08 6.38
N GLY A 48 -14.38 -1.13 7.27
CA GLY A 48 -13.13 -0.36 7.31
C GLY A 48 -13.32 1.15 7.18
N PRO A 49 -12.22 1.88 6.87
CA PRO A 49 -10.91 1.32 6.54
C PRO A 49 -10.16 0.75 7.74
N MET A 50 -9.45 -0.36 7.54
CA MET A 50 -8.27 -0.68 8.35
C MET A 50 -7.11 0.23 7.95
N ALA A 51 -6.20 0.53 8.87
CA ALA A 51 -5.07 1.41 8.61
C ALA A 51 -3.80 0.91 9.30
N ILE A 52 -2.69 0.90 8.55
CA ILE A 52 -1.34 0.72 9.08
C ILE A 52 -0.61 2.05 8.95
N ARG A 53 -0.04 2.53 10.05
CA ARG A 53 0.78 3.73 10.09
C ARG A 53 2.26 3.36 10.03
N GLY A 54 2.94 3.85 9.02
CA GLY A 54 4.41 3.84 8.95
C GLY A 54 4.96 5.23 9.19
N HIS A 55 6.11 5.29 9.86
CA HIS A 55 6.86 6.51 10.10
C HIS A 55 8.32 6.25 9.69
N TRP A 56 8.91 7.21 8.99
CA TRP A 56 10.30 7.14 8.60
C TRP A 56 10.94 8.50 8.74
N GLU A 57 12.13 8.50 9.34
CA GLU A 57 12.94 9.68 9.55
C GLU A 57 14.37 9.40 9.09
N ARG A 58 15.01 10.42 8.51
CA ARG A 58 16.42 10.44 8.19
C ARG A 58 17.06 11.70 8.74
N LEU A 59 18.14 11.47 9.48
CA LEU A 59 19.05 12.51 9.96
C LEU A 59 20.11 12.84 8.91
N CYS A 60 20.67 14.04 9.01
CA CYS A 60 21.79 14.46 8.17
C CYS A 60 23.03 13.61 8.48
N ALA A 61 23.98 13.62 7.55
CA ALA A 61 25.30 13.03 7.80
C ALA A 61 26.15 13.97 8.68
N TRP A 62 27.22 13.42 9.25
CA TRP A 62 28.26 14.19 9.94
C TRP A 62 28.68 15.44 9.14
N PRO A 63 28.80 16.62 9.76
CA PRO A 63 28.73 16.91 11.20
C PRO A 63 27.36 17.35 11.75
N PHE A 64 26.27 17.26 10.97
CA PHE A 64 24.94 17.79 11.36
C PHE A 64 23.95 16.68 11.77
N GLU A 65 24.43 15.66 12.47
CA GLU A 65 23.71 14.41 12.76
C GLU A 65 22.42 14.60 13.59
N ASP A 66 22.24 15.78 14.17
CA ASP A 66 21.07 16.22 14.94
C ASP A 66 19.96 16.85 14.09
N TYR A 67 20.19 17.12 12.80
CA TYR A 67 19.19 17.70 11.89
C TYR A 67 18.44 16.61 11.12
N VAL A 68 17.11 16.62 11.23
CA VAL A 68 16.22 15.83 10.38
C VAL A 68 16.21 16.44 8.98
N VAL A 69 16.54 15.62 7.97
CA VAL A 69 16.55 16.05 6.57
C VAL A 69 15.37 15.49 5.78
N ALA A 70 14.74 14.44 6.28
CA ALA A 70 13.49 13.93 5.74
C ALA A 70 12.72 13.18 6.83
N ASP A 71 11.48 13.56 7.05
CA ASP A 71 10.52 12.89 7.92
C ASP A 71 9.21 12.75 7.14
N PHE A 72 8.63 11.57 7.12
CA PHE A 72 7.24 11.43 6.71
C PHE A 72 6.52 10.30 7.44
N THR A 73 5.20 10.48 7.53
CA THR A 73 4.26 9.45 7.93
C THR A 73 3.44 9.02 6.71
N PHE A 74 3.25 7.71 6.54
CA PHE A 74 2.26 7.17 5.61
C PHE A 74 1.19 6.35 6.33
N LEU A 75 0.00 6.34 5.76
CA LEU A 75 -1.11 5.47 6.16
C LEU A 75 -1.49 4.59 4.99
N LEU A 76 -1.22 3.29 5.09
CA LEU A 76 -1.79 2.33 4.17
C LEU A 76 -3.17 1.92 4.67
N LYS A 77 -4.19 2.14 3.86
CA LYS A 77 -5.59 1.89 4.21
C LYS A 77 -6.24 0.90 3.27
N TRP A 78 -7.13 0.07 3.78
CA TRP A 78 -7.92 -0.82 2.96
C TRP A 78 -9.28 -1.16 3.57
N ASP A 79 -10.24 -1.38 2.68
CA ASP A 79 -11.54 -1.95 3.02
C ASP A 79 -11.44 -3.48 3.02
N TYR A 80 -12.17 -4.13 3.92
CA TYR A 80 -12.06 -5.56 4.17
C TYR A 80 -13.43 -6.20 4.45
N ALA A 81 -13.45 -7.51 4.63
CA ALA A 81 -14.60 -8.36 4.89
C ALA A 81 -15.71 -8.29 3.81
N ALA A 82 -15.38 -7.79 2.61
CA ALA A 82 -16.34 -7.76 1.53
C ALA A 82 -16.62 -9.17 1.02
N THR A 83 -17.89 -9.48 0.78
CA THR A 83 -18.36 -10.81 0.39
C THR A 83 -18.97 -10.79 -1.00
N TYR A 84 -18.74 -11.85 -1.78
CA TYR A 84 -19.41 -12.05 -3.07
C TYR A 84 -20.48 -13.11 -2.91
N ARG A 85 -21.75 -12.74 -3.12
CA ARG A 85 -22.91 -13.62 -2.91
C ARG A 85 -22.92 -14.30 -1.53
N GLY A 86 -22.48 -13.58 -0.50
CA GLY A 86 -22.41 -14.05 0.88
C GLY A 86 -21.21 -14.95 1.21
N GLY A 87 -20.28 -15.15 0.26
CA GLY A 87 -19.08 -15.97 0.46
C GLY A 87 -17.77 -15.19 0.30
N GLY A 88 -16.74 -15.69 0.99
CA GLY A 88 -15.38 -15.16 0.92
C GLY A 88 -15.15 -13.86 1.68
N ALA A 89 -13.90 -13.39 1.65
CA ALA A 89 -13.45 -12.17 2.26
C ALA A 89 -12.46 -11.47 1.31
N PHE A 90 -12.90 -10.36 0.71
CA PHE A 90 -12.19 -9.63 -0.34
C PHE A 90 -11.81 -8.22 0.09
N ILE A 91 -10.92 -7.60 -0.68
CA ILE A 91 -10.44 -6.22 -0.48
C ILE A 91 -10.96 -5.39 -1.66
N PRO A 92 -12.07 -4.65 -1.50
CA PRO A 92 -12.62 -3.83 -2.59
C PRO A 92 -11.72 -2.66 -2.97
N ASN A 93 -11.02 -2.10 -1.99
CA ASN A 93 -10.23 -0.90 -2.16
C ASN A 93 -9.05 -0.88 -1.17
N LEU A 94 -7.88 -0.49 -1.67
CA LEU A 94 -6.66 -0.25 -0.93
C LEU A 94 -6.00 1.01 -1.49
N TRP A 95 -5.59 1.92 -0.62
CA TRP A 95 -4.96 3.18 -0.97
C TRP A 95 -3.94 3.60 0.07
N LEU A 96 -3.12 4.59 -0.28
CA LEU A 96 -2.10 5.14 0.60
C LEU A 96 -2.26 6.65 0.72
N GLU A 97 -2.18 7.13 1.95
CA GLU A 97 -2.17 8.56 2.28
C GLU A 97 -0.84 8.95 2.92
N VAL A 98 -0.43 10.19 2.71
CA VAL A 98 0.74 10.80 3.36
C VAL A 98 0.25 11.99 4.18
N PRO A 99 -0.20 11.78 5.43
CA PRO A 99 -0.79 12.87 6.23
C PRO A 99 0.23 13.90 6.72
N SER A 100 1.52 13.57 6.76
CA SER A 100 2.58 14.47 7.23
C SER A 100 3.88 14.15 6.51
N TYR A 101 4.58 15.19 6.07
CA TYR A 101 5.92 15.11 5.53
C TYR A 101 6.66 16.43 5.76
N ASP A 102 7.96 16.34 6.04
CA ASP A 102 8.91 17.45 6.07
C ASP A 102 10.19 16.97 5.38
N ILE A 103 10.46 17.49 4.18
CA ILE A 103 11.60 17.10 3.36
C ILE A 103 12.48 18.32 3.16
N PHE A 104 13.67 18.28 3.75
CA PHE A 104 14.62 19.38 3.72
C PHE A 104 15.21 19.55 2.31
N TRP A 105 15.56 20.79 1.99
CA TRP A 105 16.10 21.14 0.67
C TRP A 105 17.37 20.34 0.33
N GLY A 106 17.45 19.85 -0.91
CA GLY A 106 18.55 19.03 -1.41
C GLY A 106 18.42 17.53 -1.11
N GLN A 107 17.34 17.09 -0.46
CA GLN A 107 16.94 15.69 -0.42
C GLN A 107 15.99 15.38 -1.58
N HIS A 108 16.23 14.26 -2.24
CA HIS A 108 15.34 13.68 -3.24
C HIS A 108 14.76 12.40 -2.65
N LEU A 109 13.46 12.40 -2.38
CA LEU A 109 12.71 11.24 -1.93
C LEU A 109 11.81 10.78 -3.06
N ASP A 110 12.06 9.57 -3.53
CA ASP A 110 11.26 8.90 -4.56
C ASP A 110 10.82 7.56 -4.02
N LEU A 111 9.52 7.41 -3.78
CA LEU A 111 8.91 6.21 -3.23
C LEU A 111 7.77 5.76 -4.11
N ARG A 112 7.62 4.45 -4.27
CA ARG A 112 6.56 3.83 -5.06
C ARG A 112 5.89 2.75 -4.23
N LEU A 113 4.57 2.71 -4.27
CA LEU A 113 3.81 1.57 -3.82
C LEU A 113 3.63 0.61 -4.99
N THR A 114 3.95 -0.65 -4.78
CA THR A 114 3.73 -1.75 -5.72
C THR A 114 2.91 -2.84 -5.05
N VAL A 115 1.85 -3.26 -5.74
CA VAL A 115 0.96 -4.33 -5.36
C VAL A 115 1.25 -5.53 -6.24
N ARG A 116 1.60 -6.66 -5.63
CA ARG A 116 1.83 -7.91 -6.37
C ARG A 116 0.50 -8.62 -6.65
N ASN A 117 0.53 -9.61 -7.53
CA ASN A 117 -0.66 -10.38 -7.89
C ASN A 117 -1.33 -10.95 -6.63
N PRO A 118 -2.62 -10.68 -6.40
CA PRO A 118 -3.34 -11.28 -5.29
C PRO A 118 -3.48 -12.79 -5.47
N THR A 119 -3.66 -13.46 -4.35
CA THR A 119 -3.87 -14.91 -4.29
C THR A 119 -5.01 -15.23 -3.33
N ASN A 120 -5.58 -16.42 -3.44
CA ASN A 120 -6.48 -16.97 -2.43
C ASN A 120 -5.65 -17.67 -1.33
N ALA A 121 -5.68 -17.14 -0.11
CA ALA A 121 -5.07 -17.76 1.07
C ALA A 121 -6.03 -18.68 1.85
N GLY A 122 -7.30 -18.69 1.47
CA GLY A 122 -8.35 -19.51 2.06
C GLY A 122 -8.57 -20.79 1.25
N THR A 123 -9.83 -21.19 1.12
CA THR A 123 -10.25 -22.35 0.32
C THR A 123 -11.03 -21.89 -0.92
N PRO A 124 -11.28 -22.76 -1.90
CA PRO A 124 -12.14 -22.42 -3.02
C PRO A 124 -13.59 -22.06 -2.61
N GLN A 125 -14.09 -22.65 -1.51
CA GLN A 125 -15.45 -22.42 -1.01
C GLN A 125 -15.54 -21.21 -0.07
N ALA A 126 -14.42 -20.85 0.57
CA ALA A 126 -14.30 -19.68 1.44
C ALA A 126 -13.01 -18.92 1.07
N PRO A 127 -13.00 -18.22 -0.08
CA PRO A 127 -11.82 -17.52 -0.54
C PRO A 127 -11.44 -16.39 0.41
N LEU A 128 -10.16 -16.29 0.72
CA LEU A 128 -9.59 -15.20 1.49
C LEU A 128 -8.58 -14.48 0.61
N ALA A 129 -8.88 -13.23 0.24
CA ALA A 129 -7.98 -12.43 -0.54
C ALA A 129 -6.68 -12.16 0.23
N ARG A 130 -5.54 -12.43 -0.40
CA ARG A 130 -4.21 -12.08 0.07
C ARG A 130 -3.57 -11.13 -0.93
N LEU A 131 -3.14 -9.97 -0.46
CA LEU A 131 -2.58 -8.91 -1.31
C LEU A 131 -1.23 -8.43 -0.75
N PRO A 132 -0.10 -8.86 -1.34
CA PRO A 132 1.21 -8.36 -0.98
C PRO A 132 1.44 -6.94 -1.53
N VAL A 133 1.89 -6.05 -0.66
CA VAL A 133 2.18 -4.64 -0.95
C VAL A 133 3.63 -4.34 -0.55
N THR A 134 4.33 -3.62 -1.40
CA THR A 134 5.68 -3.14 -1.14
C THR A 134 5.72 -1.65 -1.38
N ILE A 135 6.16 -0.88 -0.38
CA ILE A 135 6.47 0.54 -0.53
C ILE A 135 7.99 0.64 -0.54
N ALA A 136 8.58 1.02 -1.66
CA ALA A 136 10.03 1.06 -1.78
C ALA A 136 10.50 2.19 -2.69
N GLY A 137 11.77 2.56 -2.52
CA GLY A 137 12.44 3.52 -3.39
C GLY A 137 13.71 4.04 -2.74
N THR A 138 14.04 5.29 -3.03
CA THR A 138 15.31 5.88 -2.62
C THR A 138 15.13 7.23 -1.96
N ALA A 139 15.87 7.44 -0.88
CA ALA A 139 16.16 8.76 -0.35
C ALA A 139 17.61 9.10 -0.70
N SER A 140 17.82 10.13 -1.52
CA SER A 140 19.14 10.53 -1.99
C SER A 140 19.45 11.99 -1.73
N ASN A 141 20.74 12.29 -1.65
CA ASN A 141 21.29 13.64 -1.73
C ASN A 141 22.64 13.58 -2.46
N GLY A 142 23.30 14.72 -2.64
CA GLY A 142 24.60 14.79 -3.34
C GLY A 142 25.74 13.97 -2.73
N LEU A 143 25.56 13.36 -1.55
CA LEU A 143 26.57 12.56 -0.85
C LEU A 143 26.24 11.06 -0.82
N ARG A 144 24.97 10.68 -0.63
CA ARG A 144 24.56 9.30 -0.37
C ARG A 144 23.15 9.00 -0.87
N ASN A 145 23.00 7.78 -1.35
CA ASN A 145 21.72 7.16 -1.67
C ASN A 145 21.40 6.10 -0.61
N LEU A 146 20.16 6.11 -0.15
CA LEU A 146 19.63 5.13 0.78
C LEU A 146 18.43 4.46 0.15
N HIS A 147 18.46 3.13 0.06
CA HIS A 147 17.29 2.34 -0.29
C HIS A 147 16.36 2.26 0.93
N VAL A 148 15.07 2.44 0.70
CA VAL A 148 14.04 2.36 1.72
C VAL A 148 12.98 1.39 1.24
N GLU A 149 12.56 0.46 2.09
CA GLU A 149 11.60 -0.57 1.73
C GLU A 149 10.77 -1.02 2.92
N TRP A 150 9.46 -1.14 2.70
CA TRP A 150 8.50 -1.79 3.58
C TRP A 150 7.71 -2.82 2.79
N GLY A 151 7.81 -4.08 3.19
CA GLY A 151 7.01 -5.16 2.67
C GLY A 151 5.92 -5.55 3.66
N LEU A 152 4.69 -5.70 3.17
CA LEU A 152 3.59 -6.20 3.98
C LEU A 152 2.61 -7.02 3.12
N THR A 153 1.81 -7.84 3.77
CA THR A 153 0.71 -8.57 3.15
C THR A 153 -0.56 -8.24 3.92
N VAL A 154 -1.58 -7.73 3.22
CA VAL A 154 -2.90 -7.52 3.79
C VAL A 154 -3.86 -8.61 3.34
N PHE A 155 -4.85 -8.91 4.19
CA PHE A 155 -5.84 -9.94 3.95
C PHE A 155 -7.25 -9.36 3.92
N GLY A 156 -8.13 -10.03 3.17
CA GLY A 156 -9.52 -9.65 3.00
C GLY A 156 -10.35 -9.78 4.28
N ASP A 157 -9.84 -10.37 5.36
CA ASP A 157 -10.49 -10.39 6.67
C ASP A 157 -10.08 -9.20 7.57
N GLY A 158 -9.21 -8.32 7.08
CA GLY A 158 -8.71 -7.14 7.81
C GLY A 158 -7.41 -7.40 8.57
N THR A 159 -6.89 -8.63 8.57
CA THR A 159 -5.58 -8.93 9.15
C THR A 159 -4.43 -8.52 8.21
N TRP A 160 -3.23 -8.41 8.75
CA TRP A 160 -2.01 -8.12 7.98
C TRP A 160 -0.79 -8.78 8.61
N GLN A 161 0.26 -8.93 7.80
CA GLN A 161 1.56 -9.46 8.21
C GLN A 161 2.67 -8.61 7.57
N GLU A 162 3.69 -8.28 8.35
CA GLU A 162 4.93 -7.70 7.82
C GLU A 162 5.74 -8.78 7.09
N ALA A 163 6.47 -8.39 6.05
CA ALA A 163 7.29 -9.30 5.24
C ALA A 163 8.69 -9.49 5.83
#